data_AF-A0A0K8R6U9-F1
#
_entry.id   AF-A0A0K8R6U9-F1
#
_cell.length_a   1.000
_cell.length_b   1.000
_cell.length_c   1.000
_cell.angle_alpha   90.00
_cell.angle_beta   90.00
_cell.angle_gamma   90.00
#
_symmetry.space_group_name_H-M   'P 1'
#
loop_
_entity.id
_entity.type
_entity.pdbx_description
1 polymer ?
#
loop_
_entity_poly.entity_id
_entity_poly.type
_entity_poly.pdbx_seq_one_letter_code
_entity_poly.pdbx_strand_id
1 'polypeptide(L)' 'MRAVTVFIVTLLVLESFYFVMSLRPEGPAWQVTAGRPKCYSIPCTRDEECKKRPCTRCNNSVWGDKTCR' A
#
# COMPACT_ATOMS: atom_id res chain seq x y z
N MET A 1 -15.47 23.80 -37.54
CA MET A 1 -15.57 22.32 -37.64
C MET A 1 -14.23 21.64 -37.37
N ARG A 2 -13.15 21.95 -38.10
CA ARG A 2 -11.84 21.27 -37.97
C ARG A 2 -11.17 21.36 -36.60
N ALA A 3 -11.30 22.50 -35.91
CA ALA A 3 -10.76 22.67 -34.55
C ALA A 3 -11.50 21.83 -33.51
N VAL A 4 -12.84 21.74 -33.64
CA VAL A 4 -13.69 20.96 -32.73
C VAL A 4 -13.40 19.47 -32.85
N THR A 5 -13.22 18.97 -34.09
CA THR A 5 -12.86 17.57 -34.32
C THR A 5 -11.48 17.22 -33.75
N VAL A 6 -10.50 18.13 -33.88
CA VAL A 6 -9.16 17.92 -33.30
C VAL A 6 -9.25 17.87 -31.77
N PHE A 7 -10.02 18.78 -31.17
CA PHE A 7 -10.19 18.84 -29.71
C PHE A 7 -10.84 17.57 -29.14
N ILE A 8 -11.90 17.07 -29.79
CA ILE A 8 -12.58 15.84 -29.38
C ILE A 8 -11.64 14.63 -29.48
N VAL A 9 -10.88 14.51 -30.58
CA VAL A 9 -9.91 13.41 -30.75
C VAL A 9 -8.82 13.47 -29.69
N THR A 10 -8.29 14.65 -29.36
CA THR A 10 -7.27 14.78 -28.31
C THR A 10 -7.79 14.38 -26.94
N LEU A 11 -9.05 14.69 -26.61
CA LEU A 11 -9.65 14.29 -25.33
C LEU A 11 -9.87 12.77 -25.25
N LEU A 12 -10.35 12.15 -26.34
CA LEU A 12 -10.52 10.69 -26.42
C LEU A 12 -9.21 9.93 -26.27
N VAL A 13 -8.14 10.44 -26.87
CA VAL A 13 -6.79 9.88 -26.72
C VAL A 13 -6.33 10.02 -25.26
N LEU A 14 -6.54 11.18 -24.64
CA LEU A 14 -6.13 11.41 -23.26
C LEU A 14 -6.87 10.48 -22.27
N GLU A 15 -8.18 10.34 -22.41
CA GLU A 15 -9.02 9.45 -21.59
C GLU A 15 -8.60 7.98 -21.71
N SER A 16 -8.29 7.52 -22.93
CA SER A 16 -7.83 6.14 -23.15
C SER A 16 -6.45 5.86 -22.54
N PHE A 17 -5.53 6.83 -22.59
CA PHE A 17 -4.26 6.72 -21.86
C PHE A 17 -4.44 6.71 -20.33
N TYR A 18 -5.32 7.57 -19.80
CA TYR A 18 -5.64 7.60 -18.37
C TYR A 18 -6.28 6.30 -17.89
N PHE A 19 -7.20 5.73 -18.68
CA PHE A 19 -7.84 4.45 -18.36
C PHE A 19 -6.80 3.32 -18.29
N VAL A 20 -5.89 3.23 -19.27
CA VAL A 20 -4.83 2.21 -19.29
C VAL A 20 -3.83 2.39 -18.15
N MET A 21 -3.48 3.63 -17.77
CA MET A 21 -2.59 3.88 -16.63
C MET A 21 -3.28 3.62 -15.28
N SER A 22 -4.55 3.97 -15.14
CA SER A 22 -5.32 3.74 -13.91
C SER A 22 -5.69 2.27 -13.71
N LEU A 23 -5.65 1.46 -14.78
CA LEU A 23 -5.77 0.00 -14.72
C LEU A 23 -4.44 -0.71 -14.47
N ARG A 24 -3.33 -0.01 -14.18
CA ARG A 24 -2.22 -0.71 -13.55
C ARG A 24 -2.76 -1.28 -12.25
N PRO A 25 -2.92 -2.61 -12.15
CA PRO A 25 -3.19 -3.18 -10.87
C PRO A 25 -1.96 -2.79 -10.06
N GLU A 26 -2.19 -2.27 -8.86
CA GLU A 26 -1.25 -2.40 -7.76
C GLU A 26 -0.56 -3.75 -7.96
N GLY A 27 0.77 -3.72 -8.19
CA GLY A 27 1.51 -4.83 -8.81
C GLY A 27 1.10 -6.18 -8.22
N PRO A 28 1.13 -7.27 -9.03
CA PRO A 28 0.58 -8.56 -8.64
C PRO A 28 0.93 -8.91 -7.19
N ALA A 29 -0.03 -9.45 -6.42
CA ALA A 29 0.04 -9.59 -4.96
C ALA A 29 1.29 -10.29 -4.37
N TRP A 30 2.16 -10.86 -5.21
CA TRP A 30 3.47 -11.40 -4.85
C TRP A 30 4.62 -10.37 -4.93
N GLN A 31 4.48 -9.26 -5.68
CA GLN A 31 5.44 -8.15 -5.76
C GLN A 31 5.36 -7.21 -4.55
N VAL A 32 4.22 -7.14 -3.88
CA VAL A 32 4.22 -6.67 -2.49
C VAL A 32 4.83 -7.79 -1.66
N THR A 33 6.05 -7.58 -1.18
CA THR A 33 6.60 -8.38 -0.07
C THR A 33 5.82 -8.06 1.22
N ALA A 34 4.50 -8.26 1.21
CA ALA A 34 3.59 -8.06 2.33
C ALA A 34 3.66 -9.24 3.31
N GLY A 35 4.84 -9.86 3.44
CA GLY A 35 5.12 -10.74 4.56
C GLY A 35 5.28 -9.87 5.81
N ARG A 36 4.33 -9.96 6.75
CA ARG A 36 4.52 -9.34 8.06
C ARG A 36 5.84 -9.85 8.66
N PRO A 37 6.67 -8.98 9.25
CA PRO A 37 7.87 -9.41 9.95
C PRO A 37 7.51 -10.48 10.99
N LYS A 38 8.36 -11.51 11.16
CA LYS A 38 8.11 -12.63 12.08
C LYS A 38 7.87 -12.21 13.54
N CYS A 39 8.23 -10.98 13.91
CA CYS A 39 8.00 -10.44 15.24
C CYS A 39 6.54 -10.02 15.49
N TYR A 40 5.71 -9.82 14.44
CA TYR A 40 4.30 -9.40 14.58
C TYR A 40 3.42 -10.52 15.15
N SER A 41 3.95 -11.73 15.33
CA SER A 41 3.30 -12.81 16.06
C SER A 41 3.67 -12.85 17.54
N ILE A 42 4.59 -11.99 18.01
CA ILE A 42 5.04 -11.95 19.40
C ILE A 42 4.07 -11.07 20.18
N PRO A 43 3.35 -11.62 21.17
CA PRO A 43 2.51 -10.82 22.05
C PRO A 43 3.39 -9.96 22.96
N CYS A 44 2.92 -8.76 23.30
CA CYS A 44 3.63 -7.84 24.18
C CYS A 44 2.64 -6.98 24.99
N THR A 45 3.10 -6.47 26.14
CA THR A 45 2.38 -5.46 26.92
C THR A 45 3.18 -4.16 27.03
N ARG A 46 4.51 -4.25 27.06
CA ARG A 46 5.46 -3.13 27.12
C ARG A 46 6.50 -3.24 26.00
N ASP A 47 7.07 -2.10 25.62
CA ASP A 47 8.08 -2.03 24.55
C ASP A 47 9.33 -2.89 24.83
N GLU A 48 9.70 -3.03 26.10
CA GLU A 48 10.86 -3.80 26.56
C GLU A 48 10.81 -5.30 26.22
N GLU A 49 9.61 -5.83 25.98
CA GLU A 49 9.38 -7.23 25.58
C GLU A 49 9.79 -7.48 24.12
N CYS A 50 9.81 -6.43 23.29
CA CYS A 50 10.13 -6.49 21.87
C CYS A 50 11.65 -6.34 21.64
N LYS A 51 12.39 -7.43 21.91
CA LYS A 51 13.87 -7.45 21.79
C LYS A 51 14.40 -7.90 20.42
N LYS A 52 13.52 -8.15 19.44
CA LYS A 52 13.90 -8.69 18.12
C LYS A 52 13.84 -7.61 17.04
N ARG A 53 14.98 -7.13 16.57
CA ARG A 53 15.04 -6.23 15.40
C ARG A 53 14.37 -6.89 14.18
N PRO A 54 13.57 -6.15 13.38
CA PRO A 54 13.37 -4.69 13.41
C PRO A 54 12.39 -4.17 14.49
N CYS A 55 11.77 -5.07 15.25
CA CYS A 55 10.59 -4.78 16.03
C CYS A 55 10.96 -4.49 17.48
N THR A 56 10.79 -3.24 17.86
CA THR A 56 11.29 -2.68 19.13
C THR A 56 10.20 -2.05 19.96
N ARG A 57 8.98 -2.00 19.43
CA ARG A 57 7.84 -1.35 20.09
C ARG A 57 6.69 -2.32 20.21
N CYS A 58 5.92 -2.16 21.25
CA CYS A 58 4.69 -2.89 21.45
C CYS A 58 3.50 -2.06 20.95
N ASN A 59 2.66 -2.65 20.10
CA ASN A 59 1.40 -2.01 19.73
C ASN A 59 0.34 -2.21 20.82
N ASN A 60 0.52 -1.57 21.98
CA ASN A 60 -0.37 -1.65 23.14
C ASN A 60 -1.34 -0.47 23.26
N SER A 61 -1.50 0.32 22.20
CA SER A 61 -2.49 1.39 22.15
C SER A 61 -3.93 0.86 22.31
N VAL A 62 -4.90 1.73 22.60
CA VAL A 62 -6.32 1.34 22.74
C VAL A 62 -6.86 0.62 21.50
N TRP A 63 -6.29 0.90 20.33
CA TRP A 63 -6.60 0.27 19.05
C TRP A 63 -5.51 -0.70 18.57
N GLY A 64 -4.56 -1.03 19.45
CA GLY A 64 -3.40 -1.85 19.14
C GLY A 64 -3.66 -3.35 19.28
N ASP A 65 -2.97 -4.15 18.48
CA ASP A 65 -3.10 -5.61 18.45
C ASP A 65 -2.28 -6.35 19.53
N LYS A 66 -1.65 -5.63 20.48
CA LYS A 66 -0.79 -6.17 21.54
C LYS A 66 0.31 -7.08 21.01
N THR A 67 0.84 -6.75 19.84
CA THR A 67 1.96 -7.45 19.20
C THR A 67 3.15 -6.52 18.98
N CYS A 68 4.34 -7.11 18.89
CA CYS A 68 5.55 -6.35 18.59
C CYS A 68 5.52 -5.79 17.16
N ARG A 69 5.96 -4.53 17.01
CA ARG A 69 6.11 -3.78 15.76
C ARG A 69 7.55 -3.30 15.59
#